data_AF-A0A1Q7PV68-F1
#
_entry.id   AF-A0A1Q7PV68-F1
#
_cell.length_a   1.000
_cell.length_b   1.000
_cell.length_c   1.000
_cell.angle_alpha   90.00
_cell.angle_beta   90.00
_cell.angle_gamma   90.00
#
_symmetry.space_group_name_H-M   'P 1'
#
loop_
_entity.id
_entity.type
_entity.pdbx_description
1 polymer ?
#
loop_
_entity_poly.entity_id
_entity_poly.type
_entity_poly.pdbx_seq_one_letter_code
_entity_poly.pdbx_strand_id
1 'polypeptide(L)'
;MTRNVSRVAQMQRVRTWVNDKVRDAARSSDVVVDGRDMGTVVFPDADLKIFLVADSRERAARRLRQRGTPPSEQMLDDETIRINERDARDARQTVSAADAVVIDTTGLTQQDQVEQIVSLSKTRSG
;
A
#
# COMPACT_ATOMS: atom_id res chain seq x y z
N MET A 1 14.24 6.40 -14.02
CA MET A 1 14.13 7.48 -13.00
C MET A 1 13.90 7.00 -11.57
N THR A 2 13.47 5.76 -11.28
CA THR A 2 13.07 5.35 -9.91
C THR A 2 14.17 4.68 -9.05
N ARG A 3 15.39 4.50 -9.57
CA ARG A 3 16.43 3.67 -8.91
C ARG A 3 16.87 4.16 -7.53
N ASN A 4 16.72 5.46 -7.25
CA ASN A 4 17.14 6.08 -5.98
C ASN A 4 16.00 6.32 -4.98
N VAL A 5 14.74 6.05 -5.35
CA VAL A 5 13.57 6.39 -4.50
C VAL A 5 13.64 5.69 -3.15
N SER A 6 13.95 4.39 -3.12
CA SER A 6 14.08 3.63 -1.86
C SER A 6 15.18 4.19 -0.96
N ARG A 7 16.34 4.57 -1.52
CA ARG A 7 17.45 5.16 -0.76
C ARG A 7 17.10 6.52 -0.17
N VAL A 8 16.42 7.37 -0.95
CA VAL A 8 15.99 8.70 -0.49
C VAL A 8 14.89 8.57 0.57
N ALA A 9 13.96 7.63 0.39
CA ALA A 9 12.88 7.35 1.34
C ALA A 9 13.35 6.75 2.68
N GLN A 10 14.62 6.35 2.80
CA GLN A 10 15.25 5.93 4.06
C GLN A 10 15.93 7.09 4.80
N MET A 11 16.13 8.25 4.16
CA MET A 11 16.75 9.41 4.80
C MET A 11 15.77 10.03 5.80
N GLN A 12 16.07 9.96 7.09
CA GLN A 12 15.15 10.40 8.15
C GLN A 12 14.65 11.84 7.95
N ARG A 13 15.53 12.78 7.57
CA ARG A 13 15.13 14.18 7.32
C ARG A 13 14.12 14.32 6.19
N VAL A 14 14.28 13.55 5.12
CA VAL A 14 13.33 13.54 3.99
C VAL A 14 12.01 12.92 4.41
N ARG A 15 12.05 11.80 5.14
CA ARG A 15 10.86 11.14 5.69
C ARG A 15 10.05 12.08 6.59
N THR A 16 10.71 12.73 7.55
CA THR A 16 10.06 13.70 8.43
C THR A 16 9.39 14.81 7.64
N TRP A 17 10.12 15.42 6.70
CA TRP A 17 9.56 16.50 5.87
C TRP A 17 8.35 16.05 5.05
N VAL A 18 8.41 14.87 4.41
CA VAL A 18 7.26 14.32 3.65
C VAL A 18 6.08 14.03 4.57
N ASN A 19 6.31 13.42 5.73
CA ASN A 19 5.25 13.10 6.69
C ASN A 19 4.55 14.37 7.18
N ASP A 20 5.30 15.45 7.44
CA ASP A 20 4.71 16.73 7.84
C ASP A 20 3.84 17.32 6.73
N LYS A 21 4.25 17.21 5.46
CA LYS A 21 3.42 17.65 4.32
C LYS A 21 2.15 16.82 4.16
N VAL A 22 2.23 15.52 4.36
CA VAL A 22 1.06 14.63 4.31
C VAL A 22 0.09 14.98 5.46
N ARG A 23 0.60 15.21 6.68
CA ARG A 23 -0.23 15.64 7.82
C ARG A 23 -0.88 16.99 7.60
N ASP A 24 -0.13 17.97 7.09
CA ASP A 24 -0.67 19.29 6.80
C ASP A 24 -1.82 19.25 5.78
N ALA A 25 -1.72 18.38 4.77
CA ALA A 25 -2.79 18.17 3.78
C ALA A 25 -4.05 17.55 4.39
N ALA A 26 -3.94 16.83 5.50
CA ALA A 26 -5.06 16.17 6.20
C ALA A 26 -5.76 17.07 7.23
N ARG A 27 -5.26 18.29 7.50
CA ARG A 27 -5.79 19.14 8.58
C ARG A 27 -7.17 19.72 8.31
N SER A 28 -7.54 19.94 7.04
CA SER A 28 -8.70 20.75 6.65
C SER A 28 -9.81 19.95 5.96
N SER A 29 -9.63 18.65 5.77
CA SER A 29 -10.57 17.81 5.03
C SER A 29 -10.36 16.35 5.35
N ASP A 30 -11.41 15.56 5.19
CA ASP A 30 -11.30 14.10 5.16
C ASP A 30 -10.43 13.70 3.96
N VAL A 31 -9.42 12.86 4.22
CA VAL A 31 -8.48 12.41 3.19
C VAL A 31 -8.35 10.89 3.23
N VAL A 32 -8.15 10.31 2.05
CA VAL A 32 -7.66 8.94 1.92
C VAL A 32 -6.17 9.02 1.58
N VAL A 33 -5.34 8.41 2.43
CA VAL A 33 -3.89 8.38 2.28
C VAL A 33 -3.41 6.96 2.04
N ASP A 34 -2.49 6.77 1.10
CA ASP A 34 -1.88 5.48 0.76
C ASP A 34 -0.37 5.51 1.05
N GLY A 35 0.15 4.42 1.61
CA GLY A 35 1.55 4.26 1.96
C GLY A 35 1.80 3.07 2.89
N ARG A 36 3.07 2.84 3.24
CA ARG A 36 3.50 1.65 3.99
C ARG A 36 3.30 1.75 5.50
N ASP A 37 3.36 2.96 6.04
CA ASP A 37 3.37 3.26 7.48
C ASP A 37 2.37 4.37 7.85
N MET A 38 1.34 4.56 7.02
CA MET A 38 0.33 5.60 7.25
C MET A 38 -0.42 5.38 8.57
N GLY A 39 -0.94 4.17 8.81
CA GLY A 39 -1.70 3.87 10.03
C GLY A 39 -0.86 3.60 11.28
N THR A 40 0.47 3.51 11.18
CA THR A 40 1.37 3.22 12.31
C THR A 40 2.26 4.40 12.70
N VAL A 41 2.64 5.26 11.75
CA VAL A 41 3.60 6.35 11.96
C VAL A 41 3.01 7.71 11.60
N VAL A 42 2.35 7.84 10.45
CA VAL A 42 1.90 9.15 9.96
C VAL A 42 0.61 9.60 10.65
N PHE A 43 -0.38 8.71 10.69
CA PHE A 43 -1.70 8.87 11.31
C PHE A 43 -2.03 7.66 12.20
N PRO A 44 -1.35 7.51 13.35
CA PRO A 44 -1.62 6.44 14.31
C PRO A 44 -3.03 6.52 14.92
N ASP A 45 -3.71 7.66 14.81
CA ASP A 45 -5.06 7.88 15.35
C ASP A 45 -6.12 7.99 14.23
N ALA A 46 -5.83 7.53 13.01
CA ALA A 46 -6.80 7.56 11.91
C ALA A 46 -8.06 6.74 12.24
N ASP A 47 -9.23 7.28 11.89
CA ASP A 47 -10.54 6.67 12.17
C ASP A 47 -10.72 5.29 11.50
N LEU A 48 -10.10 5.11 10.34
CA LEU A 48 -10.09 3.85 9.61
C LEU A 48 -8.71 3.56 9.03
N LYS A 49 -8.15 2.42 9.42
CA LYS A 49 -6.89 1.88 8.89
C LYS A 49 -7.16 0.59 8.14
N ILE A 50 -6.68 0.52 6.91
CA ILE A 50 -6.83 -0.64 6.05
C ILE A 50 -5.45 -1.13 5.65
N PHE A 51 -5.22 -2.43 5.78
CA PHE A 51 -3.99 -3.08 5.36
C PHE A 51 -4.30 -4.07 4.24
N LEU A 52 -3.96 -3.71 3.00
CA LEU A 52 -4.23 -4.54 1.84
C LEU A 52 -3.13 -5.59 1.67
N VAL A 53 -3.55 -6.85 1.59
CA VAL A 53 -2.68 -7.98 1.23
C VAL A 53 -3.17 -8.61 -0.07
N ALA A 54 -2.27 -9.35 -0.72
CA ALA A 54 -2.57 -10.17 -1.88
C ALA A 54 -1.43 -11.15 -2.10
N ASP A 55 -1.75 -12.28 -2.72
CA ASP A 55 -0.74 -13.21 -3.21
C ASP A 55 0.29 -12.51 -4.13
N SER A 56 1.54 -12.93 -3.99
CA SER A 56 2.67 -12.35 -4.73
C SER A 56 2.55 -12.55 -6.25
N ARG A 57 1.99 -13.68 -6.70
CA ARG A 57 1.77 -13.98 -8.12
C ARG A 57 0.61 -13.16 -8.68
N GLU A 58 -0.47 -12.97 -7.92
CA GLU A 58 -1.56 -12.07 -8.29
C GLU A 58 -1.06 -10.63 -8.43
N ARG A 59 -0.24 -10.15 -7.49
CA ARG A 59 0.41 -8.83 -7.59
C ARG A 59 1.31 -8.71 -8.82
N ALA A 60 2.07 -9.75 -9.14
CA ALA A 60 2.90 -9.81 -10.36
C ALA A 60 2.03 -9.67 -11.62
N ALA A 61 0.95 -10.44 -11.71
CA ALA A 61 0.01 -10.39 -12.83
C ALA A 61 -0.60 -8.99 -13.02
N ARG A 62 -1.09 -8.36 -11.94
CA ARG A 62 -1.62 -6.99 -11.97
C ARG A 62 -0.60 -5.99 -12.47
N ARG A 63 0.64 -6.09 -12.01
CA ARG A 63 1.73 -5.19 -12.39
C ARG A 63 2.13 -5.33 -13.86
N LEU A 64 2.12 -6.56 -14.40
CA LEU A 64 2.36 -6.80 -15.83
C LEU A 64 1.23 -6.23 -16.69
N ARG A 65 -0.04 -6.44 -16.29
CA ARG A 65 -1.21 -5.85 -16.96
C ARG A 65 -1.16 -4.32 -16.96
N GLN A 66 -0.79 -3.69 -15.85
CA GLN A 66 -0.62 -2.22 -15.76
C GLN A 66 0.47 -1.67 -16.68
N ARG A 67 1.48 -2.48 -17.03
CA ARG A 67 2.51 -2.13 -18.02
C ARG A 67 2.05 -2.39 -19.46
N GLY A 68 0.81 -2.83 -19.66
CA GLY A 68 0.27 -3.21 -20.97
C GLY A 68 0.88 -4.49 -21.53
N THR A 69 1.49 -5.34 -20.69
CA THR A 69 2.11 -6.58 -21.15
C THR A 69 1.23 -7.79 -20.81
N PRO A 70 0.79 -8.59 -21.80
CA PRO A 70 0.16 -9.88 -21.53
C PRO A 70 1.12 -10.78 -20.73
N PRO A 71 0.74 -11.26 -19.54
CA PRO A 71 1.63 -12.07 -18.73
C PRO A 71 1.90 -13.43 -19.41
N SER A 72 3.16 -13.74 -19.68
CA SER A 72 3.59 -15.13 -19.88
C SER A 72 3.99 -15.75 -18.55
N GLU A 73 4.03 -17.08 -18.49
CA GLU A 73 4.40 -17.82 -17.27
C GLU A 73 5.78 -17.40 -16.75
N GLN A 74 6.77 -17.32 -17.63
CA GLN A 74 8.12 -16.87 -17.27
C GLN A 74 8.15 -15.44 -16.72
N MET A 75 7.35 -14.53 -17.29
CA MET A 75 7.28 -13.14 -16.82
C MET A 75 6.62 -13.04 -15.44
N LEU A 76 5.61 -13.88 -15.18
CA LEU A 76 4.97 -13.98 -13.87
C LEU A 76 5.96 -14.44 -12.83
N ASP A 77 6.73 -15.50 -13.11
CA ASP A 77 7.75 -16.02 -12.18
C ASP A 77 8.81 -14.97 -11.86
N ASP A 78 9.37 -14.33 -12.89
CA ASP A 78 10.37 -13.27 -12.75
C ASP A 78 9.85 -12.08 -11.91
N GLU A 79 8.63 -11.61 -12.18
CA GLU A 79 8.08 -10.46 -11.46
C GLU A 79 7.65 -10.85 -10.04
N THR A 80 7.22 -12.09 -9.81
CA THR A 80 6.93 -12.65 -8.48
C THR A 80 8.18 -12.67 -7.60
N ILE A 81 9.31 -13.15 -8.14
CA ILE A 81 10.60 -13.14 -7.42
C ILE A 81 10.98 -11.70 -7.02
N ARG A 82 10.93 -10.76 -7.97
CA ARG A 82 11.25 -9.34 -7.70
C ARG A 82 10.33 -8.72 -6.64
N ILE A 83 9.05 -9.09 -6.65
CA ILE A 83 8.08 -8.65 -5.65
C ILE A 83 8.46 -9.20 -4.27
N ASN A 84 8.75 -10.49 -4.16
CA ASN A 84 9.11 -11.13 -2.90
C ASN A 84 10.41 -10.56 -2.32
N GLU A 85 11.43 -10.34 -3.15
CA GLU A 85 12.68 -9.69 -2.72
C GLU A 85 12.47 -8.26 -2.23
N ARG A 86 11.53 -7.53 -2.84
CA ARG A 86 11.17 -6.18 -2.39
C ARG A 86 10.41 -6.24 -1.06
N ASP A 87 9.43 -7.11 -0.96
CA ASP A 87 8.61 -7.24 0.24
C ASP A 87 9.46 -7.69 1.44
N ALA A 88 10.42 -8.60 1.24
CA ALA A 88 11.39 -8.98 2.28
C ALA A 88 12.25 -7.80 2.77
N ARG A 89 12.69 -6.92 1.86
CA ARG A 89 13.44 -5.70 2.22
C ARG A 89 12.57 -4.67 2.95
N ASP A 90 11.32 -4.53 2.52
CA ASP A 90 10.36 -3.55 3.04
C ASP A 90 9.60 -4.07 4.28
N ALA A 91 9.80 -5.34 4.69
CA ALA A 91 9.03 -6.02 5.74
C ALA A 91 9.04 -5.26 7.08
N ARG A 92 10.20 -4.71 7.48
CA ARG A 92 10.33 -3.93 8.72
C ARG A 92 9.56 -2.60 8.69
N GLN A 93 9.28 -2.08 7.50
CA GLN A 93 8.60 -0.80 7.28
C GLN A 93 7.12 -0.97 6.91
N THR A 94 6.68 -2.21 6.65
CA THR A 94 5.31 -2.53 6.20
C THR A 94 4.63 -3.40 7.24
N VAL A 95 4.50 -2.85 8.45
CA VAL A 95 3.84 -3.52 9.58
C VAL A 95 2.43 -2.95 9.69
N SER A 96 1.42 -3.83 9.71
CA SER A 96 0.03 -3.42 9.93
C SER A 96 -0.13 -2.81 11.32
N ALA A 97 -0.92 -1.74 11.43
CA ALA A 97 -1.36 -1.26 12.74
C ALA A 97 -2.20 -2.33 13.43
N ALA A 98 -2.15 -2.40 14.76
CA ALA A 98 -2.85 -3.43 15.53
C ALA A 98 -4.38 -3.38 15.35
N ASP A 99 -4.92 -2.21 15.07
CA ASP A 99 -6.34 -1.91 14.83
C ASP A 99 -6.71 -1.80 13.34
N ALA A 100 -5.76 -2.11 12.44
CA ALA A 100 -6.03 -2.12 11.01
C ALA A 100 -6.92 -3.29 10.59
N VAL A 101 -7.85 -3.03 9.69
CA VAL A 101 -8.61 -4.08 8.99
C VAL A 101 -7.75 -4.63 7.87
N VAL A 102 -7.37 -5.90 7.97
CA VAL A 102 -6.63 -6.59 6.90
C VAL A 102 -7.63 -7.06 5.84
N ILE A 103 -7.39 -6.69 4.59
CA ILE A 103 -8.21 -7.10 3.45
C ILE A 103 -7.33 -7.87 2.47
N ASP A 104 -7.64 -9.14 2.26
CA ASP A 104 -7.03 -9.93 1.20
C ASP A 104 -7.75 -9.64 -0.12
N THR A 105 -7.00 -9.06 -1.05
CA THR A 105 -7.49 -8.71 -2.37
C THR A 105 -7.19 -9.77 -3.42
N THR A 106 -6.64 -10.94 -3.04
CA THR A 106 -6.36 -12.05 -3.95
C THR A 106 -7.64 -12.49 -4.66
N GLY A 107 -7.62 -12.53 -5.99
CA GLY A 107 -8.79 -12.88 -6.81
C GLY A 107 -9.90 -11.82 -6.87
N LEU A 108 -9.81 -10.72 -6.10
CA LEU A 108 -10.79 -9.64 -6.15
C LEU A 108 -10.56 -8.71 -7.34
N THR A 109 -11.64 -8.29 -8.00
CA THR A 109 -11.57 -7.22 -8.99
C THR A 109 -11.33 -5.87 -8.32
N GLN A 110 -10.94 -4.85 -9.10
CA GLN A 110 -10.79 -3.49 -8.57
C GLN A 110 -12.12 -2.96 -8.00
N GLN A 111 -13.25 -3.32 -8.61
CA GLN A 111 -14.57 -2.91 -8.16
C GLN A 111 -14.90 -3.53 -6.80
N ASP A 112 -14.66 -4.83 -6.63
CA ASP A 112 -14.89 -5.53 -5.35
C ASP A 112 -14.03 -4.92 -4.22
N GLN A 113 -12.77 -4.59 -4.52
CA GLN A 113 -11.87 -3.94 -3.57
C GLN A 113 -12.41 -2.57 -3.12
N VAL A 114 -12.84 -1.74 -4.07
CA VAL A 114 -13.41 -0.41 -3.77
C VAL A 114 -14.69 -0.55 -2.95
N GLU A 115 -15.57 -1.47 -3.31
CA GLU A 115 -16.84 -1.67 -2.61
C GLU A 115 -16.63 -2.09 -1.15
N GLN A 116 -15.70 -3.02 -0.90
CA GLN A 116 -15.36 -3.43 0.46
C GLN A 116 -14.81 -2.25 1.29
N ILE A 117 -13.89 -1.46 0.73
CA ILE A 117 -13.29 -0.31 1.41
C ILE A 117 -14.35 0.76 1.74
N VAL A 118 -15.23 1.07 0.79
CA VAL A 118 -16.30 2.06 0.98
C VAL A 118 -17.36 1.59 1.97
N SER A 119 -17.64 0.29 2.03
CA SER A 119 -18.55 -0.28 3.04
C SER A 119 -17.99 -0.13 4.46
N LEU A 120 -16.67 -0.36 4.62
CA LEU A 120 -15.99 -0.18 5.90
C LEU A 120 -15.99 1.28 6.37
N SER A 121 -15.77 2.24 5.47
CA SER A 121 -15.79 3.66 5.84
C SER A 121 -17.16 4.10 6.35
N LYS A 122 -18.25 3.67 5.70
CA LYS A 122 -19.61 3.99 6.14
C LYS A 122 -19.97 3.42 7.51
N THR A 123 -19.42 2.26 7.87
CA THR A 123 -19.73 1.59 9.14
C THR A 123 -18.97 2.19 10.33
N ARG A 124 -17.79 2.79 10.08
CA ARG A 124 -16.92 3.35 11.13
C ARG A 124 -16.98 4.88 11.27
N SER A 125 -17.52 5.60 10.29
CA SER A 125 -17.79 7.04 10.39
C SER A 125 -19.08 7.38 11.15
N GLY A 126 -19.51 6.53 12.09
CA GLY A 126 -20.73 6.67 12.90
C GLY A 126 -20.43 6.92 14.37
#